data_AF-A0A2E7REN6-F1
#
_entry.id   AF-A0A2E7REN6-F1
#
_cell.length_a   1.000
_cell.length_b   1.000
_cell.length_c   1.000
_cell.angle_alpha   90.00
_cell.angle_beta   90.00
_cell.angle_gamma   90.00
#
_symmetry.space_group_name_H-M   'P 1'
#
loop_
_entity.id
_entity.type
_entity.pdbx_description
1 polymer ?
#
loop_
_entity_poly.entity_id
_entity_poly.type
_entity_poly.pdbx_seq_one_letter_code
_entity_poly.pdbx_strand_id
1 'polypeptide(L)'
;MKPRIKRSERLDEEIISSLEDGQTLTQICSGEGMPTLRAVQKWRRQDEDFENAVHDAWVRGLQTRFDKNYDDQQRLLDNPTNYDPKHINAMATITRDRSHQIIAAQTRLDRRYAVQSKTEHTGGGP
;
A
#
# COMPACT_ATOMS: atom_id res chain seq x y z
N MET A 1 -17.51 7.69 -20.40
CA MET A 1 -18.04 6.86 -19.30
C MET A 1 -17.49 5.45 -19.49
N LYS A 2 -16.81 4.85 -18.50
CA LYS A 2 -16.29 3.48 -18.63
C LYS A 2 -17.45 2.48 -18.83
N PRO A 3 -17.30 1.45 -19.69
CA PRO A 3 -18.34 0.46 -19.91
C PRO A 3 -18.64 -0.32 -18.62
N ARG A 4 -19.87 -0.80 -18.47
CA ARG A 4 -20.28 -1.58 -17.29
C ARG A 4 -19.78 -3.01 -17.42
N ILE A 5 -18.70 -3.33 -16.70
CA ILE A 5 -18.06 -4.65 -16.71
C ILE A 5 -18.82 -5.60 -15.78
N LYS A 6 -19.04 -6.83 -16.26
CA LYS A 6 -19.57 -7.93 -15.45
C LYS A 6 -18.41 -8.60 -14.71
N ARG A 7 -18.58 -8.86 -13.41
CA ARG A 7 -17.62 -9.63 -12.61
C ARG A 7 -17.48 -11.05 -13.16
N SER A 8 -16.27 -11.57 -13.12
CA SER A 8 -15.92 -12.94 -13.46
C SER A 8 -14.73 -13.37 -12.61
N GLU A 9 -14.56 -14.67 -12.41
CA GLU A 9 -13.43 -15.24 -11.66
C GLU A 9 -12.07 -14.75 -12.17
N ARG A 10 -11.84 -14.77 -13.49
CA ARG A 10 -10.62 -14.20 -14.10
C ARG A 10 -10.34 -12.75 -13.68
N LEU A 11 -11.39 -11.95 -13.51
CA LEU A 11 -11.24 -10.54 -13.14
C LEU A 11 -10.95 -10.40 -11.64
N ASP A 12 -11.51 -11.28 -10.83
CA ASP A 12 -11.22 -11.35 -9.41
C ASP A 12 -9.74 -11.73 -9.20
N GLU A 13 -9.26 -12.76 -9.88
CA GLU A 13 -7.84 -13.18 -9.90
C GLU A 13 -6.91 -12.03 -10.33
N GLU A 14 -7.26 -11.31 -11.40
CA GLU A 14 -6.47 -10.20 -11.91
C GLU A 14 -6.37 -9.05 -10.90
N ILE A 15 -7.47 -8.73 -10.21
CA ILE A 15 -7.49 -7.72 -9.15
C ILE A 15 -6.67 -8.18 -7.94
N ILE A 16 -6.86 -9.43 -7.50
CA ILE A 16 -6.18 -10.03 -6.34
C ILE A 16 -4.67 -10.06 -6.57
N SER A 17 -4.22 -10.62 -7.71
CA SER A 17 -2.80 -10.69 -8.07
C SER A 17 -2.17 -9.29 -8.13
N SER A 18 -2.85 -8.32 -8.74
CA SER A 18 -2.33 -6.94 -8.83
C SER A 18 -2.20 -6.27 -7.47
N LEU A 19 -3.10 -6.57 -6.52
CA LEU A 19 -3.02 -6.08 -5.15
C LEU A 19 -1.81 -6.68 -4.43
N GLU A 20 -1.57 -7.98 -4.57
CA GLU A 20 -0.41 -8.67 -4.00
C GLU A 20 0.92 -8.12 -4.53
N ASP A 21 0.95 -7.74 -5.82
CA ASP A 21 2.08 -7.04 -6.45
C ASP A 21 2.28 -5.60 -5.94
N GLY A 22 1.43 -5.16 -5.01
CA GLY A 22 1.51 -3.86 -4.36
C GLY A 22 0.85 -2.73 -5.15
N GLN A 23 0.06 -3.01 -6.20
CA GLN A 23 -0.76 -1.97 -6.81
C GLN A 23 -1.91 -1.56 -5.88
N THR A 24 -2.40 -0.33 -6.00
CA THR A 24 -3.62 0.11 -5.28
C THR A 24 -4.87 -0.22 -6.10
N LEU A 25 -6.01 -0.44 -5.43
CA LEU A 25 -7.30 -0.61 -6.14
C LEU A 25 -7.58 0.53 -7.13
N THR A 26 -7.20 1.77 -6.79
CA THR A 26 -7.36 2.92 -7.69
C THR A 26 -6.51 2.79 -8.95
N GLN A 27 -5.24 2.37 -8.83
CA GLN A 27 -4.37 2.11 -9.98
C GLN A 27 -4.90 0.97 -10.83
N ILE A 28 -5.28 -0.16 -10.22
CA ILE A 28 -5.85 -1.31 -10.92
C ILE A 28 -7.09 -0.89 -11.71
N CYS A 29 -8.05 -0.23 -11.03
CA CYS A 29 -9.30 0.24 -11.66
C CYS A 29 -9.08 1.34 -12.72
N SER A 30 -7.89 1.93 -12.83
CA SER A 30 -7.57 2.90 -13.88
C SER A 30 -7.25 2.23 -15.23
N GLY A 31 -6.86 0.95 -15.23
CA GLY A 31 -6.48 0.20 -16.42
C GLY A 31 -7.60 0.02 -17.45
N GLU A 32 -7.23 -0.20 -18.71
CA GLU A 32 -8.17 -0.59 -19.75
C GLU A 32 -8.74 -1.99 -19.44
N GLY A 33 -10.03 -2.23 -19.75
CA GLY A 33 -10.69 -3.50 -19.41
C GLY A 33 -10.96 -3.71 -17.91
N MET A 34 -10.57 -2.77 -17.04
CA MET A 34 -10.77 -2.87 -15.58
C MET A 34 -12.08 -2.22 -15.10
N PRO A 35 -12.72 -2.80 -14.07
CA PRO A 35 -13.94 -2.26 -13.50
C PRO A 35 -13.68 -0.90 -12.86
N THR A 36 -14.76 -0.16 -12.62
CA THR A 36 -14.66 1.06 -11.81
C THR A 36 -14.43 0.69 -10.35
N LEU A 37 -13.76 1.57 -9.59
CA LEU A 37 -13.58 1.40 -8.15
C LEU A 37 -14.92 1.18 -7.42
N ARG A 38 -15.97 1.91 -7.84
CA ARG A 38 -17.32 1.76 -7.28
C ARG A 38 -17.93 0.38 -7.54
N ALA A 39 -17.64 -0.23 -8.68
CA ALA A 39 -18.10 -1.59 -8.98
C ALA A 39 -17.41 -2.61 -8.08
N VAL A 40 -16.08 -2.53 -7.94
CA VAL A 40 -15.32 -3.42 -7.04
C VAL A 40 -15.78 -3.29 -5.59
N GLN A 41 -15.94 -2.05 -5.10
CA GLN A 41 -16.49 -1.80 -3.76
C GLN A 41 -17.91 -2.34 -3.57
N LYS A 42 -18.72 -2.37 -4.63
CA LYS A 42 -20.03 -3.02 -4.58
C LYS A 42 -19.89 -4.54 -4.47
N TRP A 43 -19.02 -5.16 -5.26
CA TRP A 43 -18.81 -6.62 -5.24
C TRP A 43 -18.30 -7.10 -3.88
N ARG A 44 -17.31 -6.41 -3.33
CA ARG A 44 -16.77 -6.62 -1.97
C ARG A 44 -17.86 -6.64 -0.89
N ARG A 45 -18.82 -5.72 -0.95
CA ARG A 45 -19.94 -5.69 0.02
C ARG A 45 -20.99 -6.80 -0.19
N GLN A 46 -21.01 -7.43 -1.36
CA GLN A 46 -22.03 -8.42 -1.73
C GLN A 46 -21.53 -9.85 -1.60
N ASP A 47 -20.23 -10.04 -1.44
CA ASP A 47 -19.55 -11.33 -1.46
C ASP A 47 -18.40 -11.29 -0.45
N GLU A 48 -18.59 -12.01 0.66
CA GLU A 48 -17.65 -12.05 1.78
C GLU A 48 -16.36 -12.80 1.42
N ASP A 49 -16.43 -13.86 0.63
CA ASP A 49 -15.25 -14.61 0.20
C ASP A 49 -14.34 -13.73 -0.66
N PHE A 50 -14.94 -12.95 -1.56
CA PHE A 50 -14.19 -11.97 -2.35
C PHE A 50 -13.63 -10.82 -1.51
N GLU A 51 -14.37 -10.33 -0.51
CA GLU A 51 -13.86 -9.32 0.42
C GLU A 51 -12.63 -9.84 1.16
N ASN A 52 -12.70 -11.05 1.71
CA ASN A 52 -11.60 -11.67 2.43
C ASN A 52 -10.38 -11.86 1.53
N ALA A 53 -10.58 -12.35 0.30
CA ALA A 53 -9.50 -12.50 -0.67
C ALA A 53 -8.85 -11.16 -1.04
N VAL A 54 -9.65 -10.10 -1.24
CA VAL A 54 -9.15 -8.74 -1.51
C VAL A 54 -8.41 -8.17 -0.30
N HIS A 55 -8.89 -8.42 0.91
CA HIS A 55 -8.24 -7.98 2.13
C HIS A 55 -6.87 -8.64 2.29
N ASP A 56 -6.81 -9.97 2.20
CA ASP A 56 -5.58 -10.75 2.29
C ASP A 56 -4.54 -10.33 1.24
N ALA A 57 -4.99 -10.12 -0.01
CA ALA A 57 -4.16 -9.62 -1.09
C ALA A 57 -3.63 -8.21 -0.80
N TRP A 58 -4.47 -7.32 -0.25
CA TRP A 58 -4.06 -5.98 0.15
C TRP A 58 -3.02 -6.01 1.28
N VAL A 59 -3.18 -6.89 2.27
CA VAL A 59 -2.21 -7.08 3.37
C VAL A 59 -0.86 -7.53 2.81
N ARG A 60 -0.83 -8.53 1.92
CA ARG A 60 0.40 -8.97 1.24
C ARG A 60 1.02 -7.84 0.42
N GLY A 61 0.19 -7.10 -0.32
CA GLY A 61 0.61 -5.94 -1.10
C GLY A 61 1.24 -4.80 -0.30
N LEU A 62 0.88 -4.64 0.98
CA LEU A 62 1.55 -3.66 1.85
C LEU A 62 3.02 -3.99 2.05
N GLN A 63 3.36 -5.29 2.20
CA GLN A 63 4.76 -5.72 2.30
C GLN A 63 5.50 -5.44 1.00
N THR A 64 4.93 -5.80 -0.14
CA THR A 64 5.53 -5.52 -1.46
C THR A 64 5.78 -4.02 -1.66
N ARG A 65 4.87 -3.15 -1.22
CA ARG A 65 5.07 -1.69 -1.27
C ARG A 65 6.17 -1.22 -0.34
N PHE A 66 6.28 -1.80 0.84
CA PHE A 66 7.34 -1.48 1.80
C PHE A 66 8.71 -1.78 1.18
N ASP A 67 8.89 -2.99 0.65
CA ASP A 67 10.14 -3.44 0.04
C ASP A 67 10.53 -2.56 -1.16
N LYS A 68 9.57 -2.29 -2.07
CA LYS A 68 9.79 -1.38 -3.22
C LYS A 68 10.18 0.04 -2.79
N ASN A 69 9.54 0.55 -1.73
CA ASN A 69 9.86 1.89 -1.22
C ASN A 69 11.22 1.94 -0.53
N TYR A 70 11.64 0.84 0.12
CA TYR A 70 13.00 0.69 0.65
C TYR A 70 14.04 0.66 -0.46
N ASP A 71 13.81 -0.09 -1.54
CA ASP A 71 14.69 -0.10 -2.71
C ASP A 71 14.83 1.30 -3.33
N ASP A 72 13.72 2.04 -3.45
CA ASP A 72 13.74 3.42 -3.94
C ASP A 72 14.58 4.35 -3.05
N GLN A 73 14.51 4.18 -1.73
CA GLN A 73 15.35 4.92 -0.79
C GLN A 73 16.83 4.56 -0.96
N GLN A 74 17.14 3.27 -1.10
CA GLN A 74 18.52 2.80 -1.28
C GLN A 74 19.13 3.33 -2.58
N ARG A 75 18.38 3.34 -3.68
CA ARG A 75 18.83 3.91 -4.96
C ARG A 75 19.23 5.39 -4.87
N LEU A 76 18.51 6.18 -4.07
CA LEU A 76 18.83 7.60 -3.85
C LEU A 76 20.13 7.76 -3.06
N LEU A 77 20.40 6.86 -2.12
CA LEU A 77 21.60 6.87 -1.29
C LEU A 77 22.84 6.39 -2.06
N ASP A 78 22.68 5.41 -2.94
CA ASP A 78 23.80 4.83 -3.68
C ASP A 78 24.33 5.77 -4.77
N ASN A 79 23.47 6.61 -5.34
CA ASN A 79 23.82 7.50 -6.46
C ASN A 79 23.31 8.94 -6.28
N PRO A 80 23.71 9.64 -5.20
CA PRO A 80 23.15 10.94 -4.86
C PRO A 80 23.49 12.01 -5.89
N THR A 81 24.59 11.87 -6.64
CA THR A 81 25.01 12.86 -7.65
C THR A 81 24.26 12.77 -8.97
N ASN A 82 23.46 11.72 -9.19
CA ASN A 82 22.70 11.52 -10.43
C ASN A 82 21.43 12.39 -10.50
N TYR A 83 21.09 13.06 -9.41
CA TYR A 83 19.88 13.86 -9.28
C TYR A 83 20.24 15.25 -8.76
N ASP A 84 19.48 16.27 -9.17
CA ASP A 84 19.65 17.58 -8.57
C ASP A 84 19.17 17.58 -7.09
N PRO A 85 19.70 18.48 -6.24
CA PRO A 85 19.36 18.49 -4.81
C PRO A 85 17.86 18.64 -4.51
N LYS A 86 17.11 19.34 -5.37
CA LYS A 86 15.66 19.52 -5.17
C LYS A 86 14.92 18.21 -5.44
N HIS A 87 15.33 17.48 -6.47
CA HIS A 87 14.79 16.16 -6.78
C HIS A 87 15.04 15.16 -5.64
N ILE A 88 16.27 15.11 -5.10
CA ILE A 88 16.61 14.23 -3.97
C ILE A 88 15.75 14.54 -2.75
N ASN A 89 15.63 15.82 -2.38
CA ASN A 89 14.84 16.23 -1.23
C ASN A 89 13.35 15.89 -1.38
N ALA A 90 12.79 16.09 -2.58
CA ALA A 90 11.41 15.71 -2.87
C ALA A 90 11.21 14.20 -2.76
N MET A 91 12.11 13.40 -3.33
CA MET A 91 12.03 11.94 -3.29
C MET A 91 12.24 11.37 -1.88
N ALA A 92 13.21 11.89 -1.12
CA ALA A 92 13.42 11.51 0.27
C ALA A 92 12.19 11.81 1.14
N THR A 93 11.53 12.96 0.90
CA THR A 93 10.29 13.32 1.58
C THR A 93 9.16 12.36 1.22
N ILE A 94 8.91 12.14 -0.08
CA ILE A 94 7.83 11.28 -0.57
C ILE A 94 8.00 9.84 -0.08
N THR A 95 9.21 9.28 -0.17
CA THR A 95 9.48 7.90 0.24
C THR A 95 9.36 7.73 1.75
N ARG A 96 9.84 8.69 2.56
CA ARG A 96 9.65 8.68 4.01
C ARG A 96 8.17 8.71 4.39
N ASP A 97 7.41 9.61 3.77
CA ASP A 97 5.99 9.75 4.07
C ASP A 97 5.20 8.50 3.65
N ARG A 98 5.59 7.84 2.55
CA ARG A 98 5.07 6.52 2.15
C ARG A 98 5.42 5.43 3.17
N SER A 99 6.67 5.35 3.63
CA SER A 99 7.06 4.39 4.69
C SER A 99 6.19 4.57 5.92
N HIS A 100 5.98 5.81 6.38
CA HIS A 100 5.09 6.08 7.52
C HIS A 100 3.66 5.61 7.28
N GLN A 101 3.09 5.85 6.10
CA GLN A 101 1.73 5.40 5.78
C GLN A 101 1.62 3.87 5.74
N ILE A 102 2.61 3.18 5.16
CA ILE A 102 2.64 1.71 5.07
C ILE A 102 2.80 1.10 6.46
N ILE A 103 3.75 1.57 7.28
CA ILE A 103 3.96 1.09 8.66
C ILE A 103 2.70 1.33 9.51
N ALA A 104 2.05 2.49 9.38
CA ALA A 104 0.82 2.76 10.11
C ALA A 104 -0.33 1.82 9.72
N ALA A 105 -0.43 1.46 8.44
CA ALA A 105 -1.40 0.47 7.97
C ALA A 105 -1.06 -0.94 8.50
N GLN A 106 0.21 -1.36 8.41
CA GLN A 106 0.68 -2.65 8.93
C GLN A 106 0.52 -2.77 10.44
N THR A 107 0.80 -1.71 11.21
CA THR A 107 0.65 -1.67 12.68
C THR A 107 -0.78 -1.94 13.12
N ARG A 108 -1.77 -1.47 12.34
CA ARG A 108 -3.19 -1.72 12.62
C ARG A 108 -3.60 -3.17 12.39
N LEU A 109 -2.90 -3.86 11.49
CA LEU A 109 -3.15 -5.26 11.15
C LEU A 109 -2.39 -6.22 12.07
N ASP A 110 -1.14 -5.88 12.39
CA ASP A 110 -0.24 -6.73 13.16
C ASP A 110 0.68 -5.87 14.05
N ARG A 111 0.63 -6.16 15.36
CA ARG A 111 1.42 -5.46 16.37
C ARG A 111 2.93 -5.64 16.20
N ARG A 112 3.41 -6.62 15.44
CA ARG A 112 4.85 -6.78 15.15
C ARG A 112 5.44 -5.57 14.44
N TYR A 113 4.63 -4.83 13.68
CA TYR A 113 5.06 -3.60 13.00
C TYR A 113 4.86 -2.34 13.84
N ALA A 114 4.32 -2.45 15.06
CA ALA A 114 4.13 -1.32 15.94
C ALA A 114 5.48 -0.73 16.38
N VAL A 115 5.60 0.59 16.29
CA VAL A 115 6.76 1.31 16.83
C VAL A 115 6.85 1.05 18.33
N GLN A 116 7.96 0.48 18.78
CA GLN A 116 8.22 0.28 20.20
C GLN A 116 8.68 1.60 20.82
N SER A 117 7.91 2.13 21.76
CA SER A 117 8.34 3.22 22.63
C SER A 117 8.44 2.73 24.07
N LYS A 118 9.57 2.97 24.72
CA LYS A 118 9.71 2.88 26.17
C LYS A 118 9.63 4.28 26.74
N THR A 119 8.55 4.58 27.46
CA THR A 119 8.40 5.85 28.17
C THR A 119 8.85 5.65 29.61
N GLU A 120 9.96 6.25 30.00
CA GLU A 120 10.36 6.34 31.40
C GLU A 120 9.60 7.50 32.05
N HIS A 121 8.76 7.19 33.04
CA HIS A 121 8.09 8.20 33.85
C HIS A 121 8.98 8.54 35.05
N THR A 122 9.86 9.53 34.91
CA THR A 122 10.60 10.10 36.05
C THR A 122 9.70 11.10 36.77
N GLY A 123 8.71 10.60 37.49
CA GLY A 123 7.95 11.40 38.45
C GLY A 123 8.83 11.72 39.64
N GLY A 124 9.38 12.94 39.68
CA GLY A 124 9.92 13.51 40.91
C GLY A 124 8.76 13.78 41.85
N GLY A 125 8.74 13.12 43.00
CA GLY A 125 7.79 13.44 44.06
C GLY A 125 8.38 13.11 45.42
N PRO A 126 7.82 13.69 46.49
CA PRO A 126 7.48 15.11 46.70
C PRO A 126 8.67 15.96 47.18
#